data_AF-X0V8P8-F1
#
_entry.id   AF-X0V8P8-F1
#
_cell.length_a   1.000
_cell.length_b   1.000
_cell.length_c   1.000
_cell.angle_alpha   90.00
_cell.angle_beta   90.00
_cell.angle_gamma   90.00
#
_symmetry.space_group_name_H-M   'P 1'
#
loop_
_entity.id
_entity.type
_entity.pdbx_description
1 polymer ?
#
loop_
_entity_poly.entity_id
_entity_poly.type
_entity_poly.pdbx_seq_one_letter_code
_entity_poly.pdbx_strand_id
1 'polypeptide(L)'
;MQPNIYRGSAYGGARMTDTMNIGPLRYAIRRVRKLMDAAREKRLAGYIDFARCEVLVDADLDPQTERITLVHEGWHGWLDHMGYHDVEESLVDAIAFASLALFGDNLELFGPEDDEPYLSKETLARLREGKLMLDQSDRPAEREKRNDPPTDAGQKD
;
A
#
# COMPACT_ATOMS: atom_id res chain seq x y z
N MET A 1 -22.50 4.39 20.64
CA MET A 1 -21.39 5.36 20.47
C MET A 1 -21.14 5.53 18.98
N GLN A 2 -21.25 6.74 18.44
CA GLN A 2 -20.89 7.02 17.05
C GLN A 2 -19.42 7.43 16.98
N PRO A 3 -18.64 6.97 15.98
CA PRO A 3 -17.24 7.39 15.84
C PRO A 3 -17.18 8.87 15.45
N ASN A 4 -16.39 9.63 16.21
CA ASN A 4 -16.14 11.04 15.96
C ASN A 4 -15.13 11.15 14.80
N ILE A 5 -15.63 11.39 13.58
CA ILE A 5 -14.79 11.50 12.37
C ILE A 5 -14.19 12.91 12.31
N TYR A 6 -12.91 13.02 12.66
CA TYR A 6 -12.15 14.27 12.58
C TYR A 6 -11.87 14.63 11.11
N ARG A 7 -12.28 15.84 10.66
CA ARG A 7 -11.93 16.38 9.32
C ARG A 7 -10.74 17.35 9.46
N GLY A 8 -9.56 16.93 9.00
CA GLY A 8 -8.30 17.66 9.07
C GLY A 8 -8.06 18.74 7.99
N SER A 9 -6.98 19.50 8.21
CA SER A 9 -6.66 20.90 7.84
C SER A 9 -5.63 21.05 6.68
N ALA A 10 -5.33 22.29 6.30
CA ALA A 10 -4.87 22.80 5.01
C ALA A 10 -3.34 22.86 4.76
N TYR A 11 -2.61 21.75 4.93
CA TYR A 11 -1.29 21.58 4.29
C TYR A 11 -1.46 20.83 2.97
N GLY A 12 -1.76 21.52 1.87
CA GLY A 12 -1.90 20.88 0.54
C GLY A 12 -2.65 19.54 0.56
N GLY A 13 -3.73 19.51 1.36
CA GLY A 13 -4.13 18.37 2.18
C GLY A 13 -4.61 17.17 1.39
N ALA A 14 -3.68 16.32 0.96
CA ALA A 14 -4.00 14.95 0.61
C ALA A 14 -4.68 14.32 1.83
N ARG A 15 -5.98 14.03 1.70
CA ARG A 15 -6.72 13.35 2.76
C ARG A 15 -6.01 12.02 3.02
N MET A 16 -5.59 11.83 4.26
CA MET A 16 -5.12 10.52 4.71
C MET A 16 -6.26 9.52 4.48
N THR A 17 -5.94 8.38 3.87
CA THR A 17 -6.94 7.37 3.53
C THR A 17 -7.57 6.79 4.80
N ASP A 18 -8.83 6.38 4.70
CA ASP A 18 -9.58 5.70 5.77
C ASP A 18 -9.48 4.17 5.64
N THR A 19 -8.81 3.68 4.59
CA THR A 19 -8.56 2.25 4.38
C THR A 19 -7.18 2.02 3.79
N MET A 20 -6.56 0.90 4.11
CA MET A 20 -5.29 0.44 3.53
C MET A 20 -5.43 -1.00 3.06
N ASN A 21 -4.87 -1.33 1.90
CA ASN A 21 -4.78 -2.72 1.46
C ASN A 21 -3.43 -3.27 1.93
N ILE A 22 -3.46 -4.43 2.56
CA ILE A 22 -2.27 -5.18 2.96
C ILE A 22 -2.44 -6.58 2.35
N GLY A 23 -1.65 -6.87 1.32
CA GLY A 23 -1.84 -8.06 0.50
C GLY A 23 -3.24 -8.11 -0.12
N PRO A 24 -3.95 -9.25 -0.03
CA PRO A 24 -5.30 -9.39 -0.55
C PRO A 24 -6.38 -8.81 0.39
N LEU A 25 -6.03 -8.37 1.60
CA LEU A 25 -6.98 -7.93 2.62
C LEU A 25 -7.06 -6.40 2.70
N ARG A 26 -8.28 -5.90 2.92
CA ARG A 26 -8.56 -4.48 3.11
C ARG A 26 -8.79 -4.18 4.58
N TYR A 27 -7.96 -3.30 5.14
CA TYR A 27 -8.02 -2.86 6.52
C TYR A 27 -8.69 -1.49 6.62
N ALA A 28 -9.52 -1.28 7.64
CA ALA A 28 -10.04 0.03 7.99
C ALA A 28 -9.04 0.77 8.88
N ILE A 29 -8.78 2.04 8.61
CA ILE A 29 -7.93 2.87 9.47
C ILE A 29 -8.81 3.58 10.50
N ARG A 30 -8.50 3.39 11.77
CA ARG A 30 -9.20 4.02 12.90
C ARG A 30 -8.25 4.90 13.67
N ARG A 31 -8.58 6.18 13.75
CA ARG A 31 -7.83 7.16 14.54
C ARG A 31 -8.40 7.20 15.97
N VAL A 32 -7.59 6.83 16.95
CA VAL A 32 -7.99 6.71 18.36
C VAL A 32 -7.12 7.66 19.18
N ARG A 33 -7.72 8.63 19.88
CA ARG A 33 -6.93 9.54 20.74
C ARG A 33 -6.32 8.78 21.90
N LYS A 34 -5.03 9.02 22.16
CA LYS A 34 -4.28 8.38 23.26
C LYS A 34 -4.40 6.86 23.17
N LEU A 35 -4.02 6.30 22.01
CA LEU A 35 -4.05 4.86 21.81
C LEU A 35 -3.14 4.20 22.86
N MET A 36 -3.67 3.21 23.56
CA MET A 36 -2.96 2.46 24.60
C MET A 36 -2.88 1.00 24.21
N ASP A 37 -1.87 0.31 24.72
CA ASP A 37 -1.80 -1.14 24.66
C ASP A 37 -2.95 -1.82 25.41
N ALA A 38 -3.07 -3.14 25.24
CA ALA A 38 -4.13 -3.93 25.84
C ALA A 38 -4.13 -3.86 27.39
N ALA A 39 -2.95 -3.75 28.00
CA ALA A 39 -2.78 -3.62 29.44
C ALA A 39 -3.06 -2.20 29.97
N ARG A 40 -3.17 -1.21 29.08
CA ARG A 40 -3.26 0.24 29.38
C ARG A 40 -2.05 0.78 30.13
N GLU A 41 -0.89 0.18 29.91
CA GLU A 41 0.38 0.55 30.55
C GLU A 41 1.21 1.47 29.66
N LYS A 42 1.15 1.27 28.34
CA LYS A 42 1.95 2.02 27.37
C LYS A 42 1.08 2.68 26.30
N ARG A 43 1.44 3.91 25.94
CA ARG A 43 0.88 4.60 24.77
C ARG A 43 1.50 4.02 23.49
N LEU A 44 0.66 3.73 22.51
CA LEU A 44 1.06 3.22 21.20
C LEU A 44 0.90 4.30 20.14
N ALA A 45 1.79 4.31 19.14
CA ALA A 45 1.61 5.13 17.95
C ALA A 45 0.62 4.46 16.98
N GLY A 46 0.78 3.15 16.77
CA GLY A 46 -0.05 2.32 15.91
C GLY A 46 -0.29 0.95 16.53
N TYR A 47 -1.29 0.25 15.99
CA TYR A 47 -1.59 -1.15 16.30
C TYR A 47 -2.46 -1.76 15.19
N ILE A 48 -2.10 -2.95 14.72
CA ILE A 48 -2.93 -3.73 13.80
C ILE A 48 -3.78 -4.77 14.54
N ASP A 49 -5.10 -4.68 14.38
CA ASP A 49 -6.06 -5.69 14.83
C ASP A 49 -6.39 -6.61 13.64
N PHE A 50 -5.66 -7.72 13.55
CA PHE A 50 -5.83 -8.72 12.50
C PHE A 50 -7.22 -9.36 12.51
N ALA A 51 -7.82 -9.55 13.69
CA ALA A 51 -9.13 -10.20 13.81
C ALA A 51 -10.26 -9.32 13.25
N ARG A 52 -10.10 -8.00 13.32
CA ARG A 52 -11.09 -7.03 12.84
C ARG A 52 -10.74 -6.42 11.49
N CYS A 53 -9.59 -6.73 10.93
CA CYS A 53 -9.02 -6.02 9.78
C CYS A 53 -9.01 -4.49 10.02
N GLU A 54 -8.52 -4.05 11.18
CA GLU A 54 -8.40 -2.64 11.52
C GLU A 54 -6.94 -2.26 11.79
N VAL A 55 -6.53 -1.08 11.34
CA VAL A 55 -5.28 -0.43 11.74
C VAL A 55 -5.65 0.76 12.62
N LEU A 56 -5.32 0.66 13.90
CA LEU A 56 -5.53 1.71 14.87
C LEU A 56 -4.30 2.61 14.88
N VAL A 57 -4.49 3.92 14.84
CA VAL A 57 -3.40 4.91 14.92
C VAL A 57 -3.78 6.00 15.91
N ASP A 58 -2.80 6.50 16.67
CA ASP A 58 -3.05 7.58 17.61
C ASP A 58 -3.44 8.87 16.86
N ALA A 59 -4.63 9.39 17.16
CA ALA A 59 -5.20 10.56 16.49
C ALA A 59 -4.47 11.87 16.80
N ASP A 60 -3.58 11.87 17.81
CA ASP A 60 -2.82 13.04 18.21
C ASP A 60 -1.41 13.08 17.59
N LEU A 61 -1.05 12.14 16.70
CA LEU A 61 0.19 12.19 15.93
C LEU A 61 0.18 13.34 14.92
N ASP A 62 1.35 13.91 14.64
CA ASP A 62 1.48 14.80 13.49
C ASP A 62 1.37 14.01 12.17
N PRO A 63 1.03 14.65 11.04
CA PRO A 63 0.77 13.94 9.79
C PRO A 63 1.94 13.13 9.24
N GLN A 64 3.19 13.54 9.51
CA GLN A 64 4.37 12.81 9.04
C GLN A 64 4.56 11.55 9.88
N THR A 65 4.44 11.66 11.21
CA THR A 65 4.50 10.50 12.10
C THR A 65 3.34 9.54 11.85
N GLU A 66 2.10 10.03 11.63
CA GLU A 66 0.96 9.17 11.28
C GLU A 66 1.23 8.36 10.00
N ARG A 67 1.84 8.99 8.99
CA ARG A 67 2.22 8.29 7.74
C ARG A 67 3.26 7.20 8.00
N ILE A 68 4.29 7.49 8.80
CA ILE A 68 5.33 6.50 9.16
C ILE A 68 4.69 5.33 9.90
N THR A 69 3.86 5.62 10.89
CA THR A 69 3.13 4.61 11.65
C THR A 69 2.24 3.75 10.76
N LEU A 70 1.50 4.32 9.80
CA LEU A 70 0.67 3.53 8.89
C LEU A 70 1.50 2.56 8.03
N VAL A 71 2.66 2.99 7.53
CA VAL A 71 3.56 2.11 6.77
C VAL A 71 4.16 1.03 7.67
N HIS A 72 4.49 1.37 8.92
CA HIS A 72 4.96 0.42 9.94
C HIS A 72 3.93 -0.71 10.18
N GLU A 73 2.69 -0.35 10.49
CA GLU A 73 1.61 -1.34 10.68
C GLU A 73 1.31 -2.11 9.39
N GLY A 74 1.49 -1.48 8.23
CA GLY A 74 1.40 -2.14 6.93
C GLY A 74 2.41 -3.27 6.76
N TRP A 75 3.66 -3.05 7.18
CA TRP A 75 4.71 -4.07 7.15
C TRP A 75 4.49 -5.19 8.15
N HIS A 76 4.02 -4.88 9.37
CA HIS A 76 3.54 -5.90 10.31
C HIS A 76 2.48 -6.79 9.67
N GLY A 77 1.47 -6.18 9.04
CA GLY A 77 0.42 -6.92 8.37
C GLY A 77 0.91 -7.80 7.21
N TRP A 78 1.81 -7.27 6.39
CA TRP A 78 2.35 -7.97 5.23
C TRP A 78 3.23 -9.17 5.62
N LEU A 79 4.09 -8.98 6.62
CA LEU A 79 4.98 -10.03 7.12
C LEU A 79 4.19 -11.16 7.79
N ASP A 80 3.16 -10.82 8.56
CA ASP A 80 2.24 -11.80 9.16
C ASP A 80 1.53 -12.64 8.08
N HIS A 81 1.02 -12.00 7.01
CA HIS A 81 0.40 -12.72 5.88
C HIS A 81 1.36 -13.66 5.15
N MET A 82 2.67 -13.38 5.22
CA MET A 82 3.72 -14.24 4.66
C MET A 82 4.14 -15.36 5.61
N GLY A 83 3.55 -15.46 6.82
CA GLY A 83 3.91 -16.45 7.83
C GLY A 83 5.12 -16.07 8.68
N TYR A 84 5.61 -14.83 8.59
CA TYR A 84 6.62 -14.29 9.48
C TYR A 84 5.95 -13.67 10.69
N HIS A 85 5.67 -14.52 11.68
CA HIS A 85 5.21 -14.09 12.99
C HIS A 85 6.40 -13.67 13.87
N ASP A 86 6.17 -12.81 14.86
CA ASP A 86 7.19 -12.37 15.83
C ASP A 86 8.42 -11.69 15.21
N VAL A 87 8.20 -10.85 14.18
CA VAL A 87 9.27 -10.06 13.60
C VAL A 87 9.73 -8.98 14.58
N GLU A 88 11.04 -8.85 14.74
CA GLU A 88 11.66 -7.79 15.53
C GLU A 88 11.19 -6.40 15.07
N GLU A 89 10.66 -5.59 16.00
CA GLU A 89 10.16 -4.23 15.71
C GLU A 89 11.21 -3.38 14.99
N SER A 90 12.49 -3.52 15.35
CA SER A 90 13.59 -2.77 14.71
C SER A 90 13.76 -3.09 13.22
N LEU A 91 13.42 -4.31 12.80
CA LEU A 91 13.42 -4.67 11.38
C LEU A 91 12.22 -4.03 10.67
N VAL A 92 11.04 -4.06 11.29
CA VAL A 92 9.83 -3.42 10.75
C VAL A 92 10.03 -1.92 10.60
N ASP A 93 10.60 -1.25 11.61
CA ASP A 93 10.99 0.16 11.56
C ASP A 93 11.92 0.43 10.37
N ALA A 94 13.00 -0.35 10.24
CA ALA A 94 13.98 -0.17 9.18
C ALA A 94 13.35 -0.31 7.78
N ILE A 95 12.49 -1.31 7.58
CA ILE A 95 11.80 -1.52 6.31
C ILE A 95 10.78 -0.39 6.06
N ALA A 96 10.06 0.08 7.08
CA ALA A 96 9.10 1.17 6.95
C ALA A 96 9.77 2.48 6.51
N PHE A 97 10.90 2.85 7.14
CA PHE A 97 11.68 4.02 6.73
C PHE A 97 12.27 3.86 5.33
N ALA A 98 12.87 2.71 5.02
CA ALA A 98 13.43 2.44 3.70
C ALA A 98 12.34 2.50 2.60
N SER A 99 11.15 1.98 2.89
CA SER A 99 10.00 2.03 1.98
C SER A 99 9.56 3.46 1.72
N LEU A 100 9.43 4.27 2.76
CA LEU A 100 9.03 5.67 2.61
C LEU A 100 10.05 6.48 1.82
N ALA A 101 11.36 6.25 2.03
CA ALA A 101 12.40 6.88 1.23
C ALA A 101 12.34 6.40 -0.23
N LEU A 102 12.23 5.09 -0.46
CA LEU A 102 12.15 4.52 -1.80
C LEU A 102 10.94 5.07 -2.58
N PHE A 103 9.74 5.02 -2.00
CA PHE A 103 8.53 5.47 -2.66
C PHE A 103 8.44 7.00 -2.75
N GLY A 104 8.96 7.72 -1.76
CA GLY A 104 8.93 9.19 -1.74
C GLY A 104 9.89 9.81 -2.75
N ASP A 105 11.09 9.25 -2.87
CA ASP A 105 12.15 9.81 -3.72
C ASP A 105 12.12 9.28 -5.16
N ASN A 106 11.39 8.18 -5.42
CA ASN A 106 11.35 7.52 -6.72
C ASN A 106 9.89 7.35 -7.20
N LEU A 107 9.06 8.38 -7.06
CA LEU A 107 7.65 8.33 -7.46
C LEU A 107 7.48 7.95 -8.94
N GLU A 108 8.45 8.26 -9.80
CA GLU A 108 8.49 7.88 -11.21
C GLU A 108 8.57 6.37 -11.45
N LEU A 109 9.08 5.59 -10.50
CA LEU A 109 9.10 4.13 -10.59
C LEU A 109 7.72 3.51 -10.33
N PHE A 110 6.82 4.26 -9.69
CA PHE A 110 5.51 3.79 -9.22
C PHE A 110 4.35 4.62 -9.77
N GLY A 111 4.65 5.68 -10.52
CA GLY A 111 3.69 6.44 -11.29
C GLY A 111 3.26 5.65 -12.52
N PRO A 112 2.09 5.96 -13.09
CA PRO A 112 1.76 5.43 -14.41
C PRO A 112 2.86 5.88 -15.39
N GLU A 113 3.53 4.92 -16.02
CA GLU A 113 4.37 5.17 -17.19
C GLU A 113 3.46 5.85 -18.23
N ASP A 114 3.61 7.16 -18.40
CA ASP A 114 3.05 8.00 -19.45
C ASP A 114 1.55 7.82 -19.79
N ASP A 115 0.68 8.69 -19.25
CA ASP A 115 -0.62 9.17 -19.77
C ASP A 115 -1.70 8.20 -20.30
N GLU A 116 -1.49 6.88 -20.33
CA GLU A 116 -2.51 5.90 -20.68
C GLU A 116 -2.91 5.12 -19.42
N PRO A 117 -4.16 5.25 -18.94
CA PRO A 117 -4.62 4.43 -17.83
C PRO A 117 -4.48 2.95 -18.23
N TYR A 118 -3.94 2.12 -17.32
CA TYR A 118 -3.77 0.66 -17.46
C TYR A 118 -5.03 -0.08 -17.96
N LEU A 119 -6.17 0.58 -17.85
CA LEU A 119 -7.44 0.25 -18.46
C LEU A 119 -7.92 1.49 -19.22
N SER A 120 -8.28 1.34 -20.50
CA SER A 120 -8.84 2.46 -21.27
C SER A 120 -9.97 3.16 -20.50
N LYS A 121 -10.21 4.46 -20.76
CA LYS A 121 -11.33 5.20 -20.16
C LYS A 121 -12.66 4.46 -20.31
N GLU A 122 -12.83 3.72 -21.40
CA GLU A 122 -13.98 2.88 -21.70
C GLU A 122 -14.03 1.64 -20.78
N THR A 123 -12.90 0.96 -20.57
CA THR A 123 -12.80 -0.18 -19.65
C THR A 123 -13.08 0.24 -18.20
N LEU A 124 -12.60 1.41 -17.78
CA LEU A 124 -12.93 1.99 -16.47
C LEU A 124 -14.41 2.35 -16.33
N ALA A 125 -15.05 2.84 -17.40
CA ALA A 125 -16.48 3.11 -17.40
C ALA A 125 -17.29 1.81 -17.28
N ARG A 126 -16.92 0.77 -18.03
CA ARG A 126 -17.59 -0.55 -17.98
C ARG A 126 -17.45 -1.25 -16.62
N LEU A 127 -16.31 -1.12 -15.96
CA LEU A 127 -16.11 -1.59 -14.58
C LEU A 127 -16.99 -0.84 -13.58
N ARG A 128 -17.08 0.48 -13.70
CA ARG A 128 -17.94 1.32 -12.83
C ARG A 128 -19.43 1.00 -12.98
N GLU A 129 -19.85 0.57 -14.17
CA GLU A 129 -21.23 0.14 -14.45
C GLU A 129 -21.52 -1.32 -14.03
N GLY A 130 -20.53 -2.05 -13.51
CA GLY A 130 -20.67 -3.47 -13.17
C GLY A 130 -20.86 -4.37 -14.40
N LYS A 131 -20.49 -3.90 -15.60
CA LYS A 131 -20.68 -4.60 -16.88
C LYS A 131 -19.45 -5.37 -17.35
N LEU A 132 -18.35 -5.33 -16.60
CA LEU A 132 -17.14 -6.08 -16.91
C LEU A 132 -17.02 -7.27 -15.94
N MET A 133 -17.52 -8.43 -16.34
CA MET A 133 -16.82 -9.68 -16.00
C MET A 133 -15.53 -9.64 -16.81
N LEU A 134 -14.36 -9.76 -16.16
CA LEU A 134 -13.08 -9.80 -16.87
C LEU A 134 -13.04 -11.04 -17.76
N ASP A 135 -13.46 -10.87 -19.02
CA ASP A 135 -13.19 -11.84 -20.06
C ASP A 135 -11.68 -11.79 -20.34
N GLN A 136 -11.00 -12.93 -20.21
CA GLN A 136 -9.55 -12.99 -20.41
C GLN A 136 -9.15 -12.77 -21.88
N SER A 137 -10.11 -12.68 -22.80
CA SER A 137 -9.88 -12.36 -24.21
C SER A 137 -9.43 -10.91 -24.47
N ASP A 138 -9.66 -9.98 -23.55
CA ASP A 138 -9.33 -8.55 -23.73
C ASP A 138 -7.89 -8.21 -23.27
N ARG A 139 -7.06 -9.21 -22.97
CA ARG A 139 -5.63 -8.96 -22.79
C ARG A 139 -5.05 -8.49 -24.13
N PRO A 140 -4.31 -7.37 -24.18
CA PRO A 140 -3.62 -6.98 -25.40
C PRO A 140 -2.75 -8.15 -25.85
N ALA A 141 -2.90 -8.54 -27.12
CA ALA A 141 -2.18 -9.66 -27.72
C ALA A 141 -0.71 -9.61 -27.29
N GLU A 142 -0.25 -10.72 -26.72
CA GLU A 142 1.13 -10.89 -26.28
C GLU A 142 2.07 -10.31 -27.34
N ARG A 143 2.85 -9.29 -26.96
CA ARG A 143 3.97 -8.82 -27.78
C ARG A 143 4.98 -9.96 -27.81
N GLU A 144 4.80 -10.86 -28.77
CA GLU A 144 5.80 -11.82 -29.24
C GLU A 144 6.93 -11.02 -29.92
N LYS A 145 7.71 -10.26 -29.13
CA LYS A 145 9.05 -9.86 -29.56
C LYS A 145 9.95 -11.04 -29.26
N ARG A 146 9.99 -11.97 -30.23
CA ARG A 146 11.07 -12.93 -30.40
C ARG A 146 12.39 -12.18 -30.27
N ASN A 147 13.13 -12.47 -29.21
CA ASN A 147 14.57 -12.25 -29.19
C ASN A 147 15.16 -13.30 -30.13
N ASP A 148 15.40 -12.93 -31.39
CA ASP A 148 16.25 -13.74 -32.24
C ASP A 148 17.63 -13.83 -31.55
N PRO A 149 18.16 -15.05 -31.32
CA PRO A 149 19.48 -15.19 -30.72
C PRO A 149 20.52 -14.54 -31.65
N PRO A 150 21.57 -13.90 -31.10
CA PRO A 150 22.63 -13.33 -31.91
C PRO A 150 23.27 -14.42 -32.76
N THR A 151 23.24 -14.24 -34.08
CA THR A 151 24.02 -15.06 -35.01
C THR A 151 25.50 -14.87 -34.72
N ASP A 152 26.12 -15.94 -34.25
CA ASP A 152 27.54 -16.09 -34.00
C ASP A 152 28.33 -15.79 -35.29
N ALA A 153 29.01 -14.65 -35.31
CA ALA A 153 29.83 -14.22 -36.42
C ALA A 153 31.31 -14.49 -36.10
N GLY A 154 31.75 -15.71 -36.43
CA GLY A 154 33.05 -15.92 -37.03
C GLY A 154 34.22 -16.18 -36.08
N GLN A 155 34.48 -17.46 -35.84
CA GLN A 155 35.86 -17.95 -35.77
C GLN A 155 36.51 -17.83 -37.15
N LYS A 156 37.67 -17.19 -37.21
CA LYS A 156 38.68 -17.43 -38.25
C LYS A 156 40.00 -17.72 -37.54
N ASP A 157 40.63 -18.77 -38.05
CA ASP A 157 41.88 -19.39 -37.61
C ASP A 157 43.08 -18.43 -37.52
#